data_AF-A0A7Z0MPT7-F1
#
_entry.id   AF-A0A7Z0MPT7-F1
#
_cell.length_a   1.000
_cell.length_b   1.000
_cell.length_c   1.000
_cell.angle_alpha   90.00
_cell.angle_beta   90.00
_cell.angle_gamma   90.00
#
_symmetry.space_group_name_H-M   'P 1'
#
loop_
_entity.id
_entity.type
_entity.pdbx_description
1 polymer ?
#
loop_
_entity_poly.entity_id
_entity_poly.type
_entity_poly.pdbx_seq_one_letter_code
_entity_poly.pdbx_strand_id
1 'polypeptide(L)'
;MKQATGFNLLGNNKARILILGSMPSVVSLEKQQYYAHPRNAFWRIMAAMFNQDKLITYHHAEQFLKAQGIAVWDVLKSCARQGSLKSWHRERLY
;
A
#
# COMPACT_ATOMS: atom_id res chain seq x y z
N MET A 1 -2.90 -19.65 -13.16
CA MET A 1 -2.05 -18.79 -12.31
C MET A 1 -2.76 -17.45 -12.12
N LYS A 2 -3.04 -17.00 -10.89
CA LYS A 2 -3.57 -15.64 -10.66
C LYS A 2 -2.38 -14.67 -10.63
N GLN A 3 -2.20 -13.89 -11.70
CA GLN A 3 -1.30 -12.75 -11.67
C GLN A 3 -1.95 -11.68 -10.78
N ALA A 4 -1.29 -11.32 -9.69
CA ALA A 4 -1.69 -10.20 -8.86
C ALA A 4 -0.92 -8.97 -9.34
N THR A 5 -1.59 -8.07 -10.04
CA THR A 5 -1.05 -6.78 -10.46
C THR A 5 -1.03 -5.85 -9.25
N GLY A 6 0.14 -5.27 -8.95
CA GLY A 6 0.33 -4.27 -7.92
C GLY A 6 -0.42 -2.99 -8.23
N PHE A 7 -0.59 -2.16 -7.23
CA PHE A 7 -1.44 -0.97 -7.33
C PHE A 7 -0.77 0.16 -8.14
N ASN A 8 -1.62 1.01 -8.71
CA ASN A 8 -1.18 2.30 -9.22
C ASN A 8 -0.70 3.19 -8.06
N LEU A 9 0.23 4.09 -8.35
CA LEU A 9 0.68 5.12 -7.41
C LEU A 9 -0.52 5.85 -6.80
N LEU A 10 -0.63 5.83 -5.47
CA LEU A 10 -1.57 6.68 -4.74
C LEU A 10 -0.83 7.99 -4.46
N GLY A 11 -1.16 9.05 -5.17
CA GLY A 11 -0.52 10.35 -4.96
C GLY A 11 -0.89 11.36 -6.05
N ASN A 12 -0.18 12.48 -6.09
CA ASN A 12 -0.24 13.48 -7.15
C ASN A 12 1.17 14.06 -7.41
N ASN A 13 1.30 14.91 -8.43
CA ASN A 13 2.56 15.55 -8.81
C ASN A 13 3.10 16.57 -7.79
N LYS A 14 2.34 16.90 -6.74
CA LYS A 14 2.75 17.78 -5.64
C LYS A 14 3.29 17.00 -4.44
N ALA A 15 3.34 15.66 -4.53
CA ALA A 15 3.85 14.84 -3.45
C ALA A 15 5.33 15.13 -3.18
N ARG A 16 5.64 15.39 -1.91
CA ARG A 16 7.00 15.66 -1.41
C ARG A 16 7.59 14.46 -0.67
N ILE A 17 6.73 13.56 -0.22
CA ILE A 17 7.09 12.36 0.53
C ILE A 17 6.55 11.16 -0.23
N LEU A 18 7.41 10.15 -0.45
CA LEU A 18 7.02 8.87 -1.04
C LEU A 18 7.23 7.76 0.00
N ILE A 19 6.15 7.05 0.32
CA ILE A 19 6.18 5.87 1.18
C ILE A 19 6.18 4.63 0.28
N LEU A 20 7.25 3.84 0.39
CA LEU A 20 7.44 2.61 -0.38
C LEU A 20 7.14 1.39 0.48
N GLY A 21 6.06 0.70 0.17
CA GLY A 21 5.78 -0.65 0.65
C GLY A 21 6.59 -1.69 -0.11
N SER A 22 6.86 -2.82 0.54
CA SER A 22 7.58 -3.93 -0.08
C SER A 22 6.70 -4.69 -1.05
N MET A 23 5.63 -5.30 -0.54
CA MET A 23 4.70 -6.11 -1.31
C MET A 23 3.28 -6.00 -0.74
N PRO A 24 2.25 -5.85 -1.60
CA PRO A 24 0.88 -5.79 -1.15
C PRO A 24 0.43 -7.12 -0.51
N SER A 25 -0.33 -7.01 0.58
CA SER A 25 -0.95 -8.17 1.23
C SER A 25 -2.07 -8.76 0.37
N VAL A 26 -2.45 -10.02 0.60
CA VAL A 26 -3.59 -10.65 -0.09
C VAL A 26 -4.86 -9.82 0.07
N VAL A 27 -5.14 -9.34 1.28
CA VAL A 27 -6.32 -8.50 1.57
C VAL A 27 -6.26 -7.17 0.82
N SER A 28 -5.07 -6.58 0.71
CA SER A 28 -4.86 -5.37 -0.09
C SER A 28 -5.19 -5.64 -1.56
N LEU A 29 -4.71 -6.75 -2.12
CA LEU A 29 -4.91 -7.13 -3.51
C LEU A 29 -6.37 -7.42 -3.80
N GLU A 30 -7.06 -8.14 -2.92
CA GLU A 30 -8.49 -8.43 -3.05
C GLU A 30 -9.34 -7.16 -3.03
N LYS A 31 -8.99 -6.20 -2.17
CA LYS A 31 -9.73 -4.93 -2.02
C LYS A 31 -9.30 -3.85 -3.00
N GLN A 32 -8.22 -4.05 -3.74
CA GLN A 32 -7.55 -3.01 -4.54
C GLN A 32 -7.22 -1.76 -3.71
N GLN A 33 -6.65 -1.97 -2.52
CA GLN A 33 -6.43 -0.92 -1.52
C GLN A 33 -5.07 -1.09 -0.83
N TYR A 34 -4.30 0.00 -0.76
CA TYR A 34 -3.06 0.03 0.02
C TYR A 34 -3.34 -0.23 1.50
N TYR A 35 -2.53 -1.12 2.09
CA TYR A 35 -2.57 -1.44 3.53
C TYR A 35 -3.96 -1.80 4.10
N ALA A 36 -4.82 -2.43 3.29
CA ALA A 36 -6.23 -2.72 3.62
C ALA A 36 -6.46 -3.77 4.73
N HIS A 37 -5.41 -4.48 5.16
CA HIS A 37 -5.53 -5.47 6.22
C HIS A 37 -5.82 -4.74 7.57
N PRO A 38 -6.86 -5.09 8.36
CA PRO A 38 -7.25 -4.35 9.57
C PRO A 38 -6.16 -4.22 10.65
N ARG A 39 -5.27 -5.22 10.75
CA ARG A 39 -4.09 -5.17 11.63
C ARG A 39 -2.96 -4.27 11.13
N ASN A 40 -3.01 -3.78 9.90
CA ASN A 40 -1.99 -2.87 9.38
C ASN A 40 -2.16 -1.50 10.03
N ALA A 41 -1.09 -0.98 10.64
CA ALA A 41 -1.13 0.26 11.40
C ALA A 41 -0.98 1.52 10.55
N PHE A 42 -0.67 1.41 9.26
CA PHE A 42 -0.35 2.54 8.38
C PHE A 42 -1.38 3.67 8.49
N TRP A 43 -2.66 3.37 8.22
CA TRP A 43 -3.72 4.39 8.24
C TRP A 43 -3.92 5.02 9.62
N ARG A 44 -3.72 4.23 10.68
CA ARG A 44 -3.81 4.75 12.06
C ARG A 44 -2.64 5.67 12.40
N ILE A 45 -1.43 5.33 11.95
CA ILE A 45 -0.24 6.18 12.11
C ILE A 45 -0.42 7.49 11.33
N MET A 46 -0.84 7.41 10.07
CA MET A 46 -1.11 8.60 9.25
C MET A 46 -2.17 9.49 9.89
N ALA A 47 -3.28 8.92 10.38
CA ALA A 47 -4.31 9.70 11.06
C ALA A 47 -3.77 10.40 12.32
N ALA A 48 -3.02 9.68 13.17
CA ALA A 48 -2.43 10.23 14.39
C ALA A 48 -1.37 11.32 14.13
N MET A 49 -0.53 11.16 13.12
CA MET A 49 0.52 12.13 12.78
C MET A 49 -0.03 13.51 12.39
N PHE A 50 -1.26 13.55 11.90
CA PHE A 50 -1.91 14.78 11.43
C PHE A 50 -3.13 15.17 12.26
N ASN A 51 -3.25 14.64 13.48
CA ASN A 51 -4.38 14.90 14.39
C ASN A 51 -5.75 14.72 13.71
N GLN A 52 -5.88 13.67 12.90
CA GLN A 52 -7.15 13.25 12.31
C GLN A 52 -7.74 12.12 13.13
N ASP A 53 -8.93 12.32 13.69
CA ASP A 53 -9.55 11.35 14.59
C ASP A 53 -9.92 10.04 13.88
N LYS A 54 -10.36 10.12 12.62
CA LYS A 54 -10.70 8.93 11.83
C LYS A 54 -10.79 9.18 10.33
N LEU A 55 -10.13 8.32 9.56
CA LEU A 55 -10.37 8.20 8.12
C LEU A 55 -11.59 7.30 7.92
N ILE A 56 -12.71 7.90 7.51
CA ILE A 56 -14.03 7.24 7.45
C ILE A 56 -14.11 6.20 6.33
N THR A 57 -13.45 6.49 5.20
CA THR A 57 -13.43 5.63 4.01
C THR A 57 -12.02 5.57 3.44
N TYR A 58 -11.72 4.53 2.65
CA TYR A 58 -10.46 4.45 1.92
C TYR A 58 -10.28 5.67 0.99
N HIS A 59 -11.33 6.07 0.27
CA HIS A 59 -11.27 7.26 -0.59
C HIS A 59 -10.91 8.54 0.20
N HIS A 60 -11.50 8.75 1.38
CA HIS A 60 -11.11 9.88 2.24
C HIS A 60 -9.64 9.80 2.66
N ALA A 61 -9.15 8.59 2.95
CA ALA A 61 -7.76 8.36 3.27
C ALA A 61 -6.81 8.73 2.10
N GLU A 62 -7.18 8.38 0.86
CA GLU A 62 -6.42 8.75 -0.34
C GLU A 62 -6.36 10.26 -0.56
N GLN A 63 -7.50 10.94 -0.48
CA GLN A 63 -7.58 12.39 -0.64
C GLN A 63 -6.79 13.11 0.45
N PHE A 64 -6.87 12.60 1.67
CA PHE A 64 -6.11 13.10 2.80
C PHE A 64 -4.59 13.04 2.55
N LEU A 65 -4.05 11.89 2.12
CA LEU A 65 -2.62 11.77 1.80
C LEU A 65 -2.20 12.70 0.67
N LYS A 66 -3.01 12.80 -0.40
CA LYS A 66 -2.76 13.72 -1.52
C LYS A 66 -2.71 15.18 -1.06
N ALA A 67 -3.58 15.57 -0.14
CA ALA A 67 -3.60 16.92 0.42
C ALA A 67 -2.36 17.22 1.28
N GLN A 68 -1.85 16.22 2.01
CA GLN A 68 -0.61 16.33 2.79
C GLN A 68 0.67 16.22 1.93
N GLY A 69 0.54 16.06 0.61
CA GLY A 69 1.69 15.88 -0.29
C GLY A 69 2.42 14.56 -0.05
N ILE A 70 1.68 13.50 0.30
CA ILE A 70 2.21 12.16 0.52
C ILE A 70 1.73 11.23 -0.58
N ALA A 71 2.67 10.50 -1.17
CA ALA A 71 2.40 9.43 -2.11
C ALA A 71 2.73 8.06 -1.50
N VAL A 72 2.03 7.02 -1.94
CA VAL A 72 2.20 5.63 -1.53
C VAL A 72 2.34 4.76 -2.78
N TRP A 73 3.35 3.90 -2.77
CA TRP A 73 3.56 2.89 -3.80
C TRP A 73 4.16 1.61 -3.22
N ASP A 74 4.05 0.50 -3.96
CA ASP A 74 4.70 -0.76 -3.61
C ASP A 74 5.81 -1.05 -4.63
N VAL A 75 7.00 -1.44 -4.15
CA VAL A 75 8.17 -1.73 -4.99
C VAL A 75 7.97 -2.98 -5.81
N LEU A 76 7.36 -4.02 -5.23
CA LEU A 76 7.05 -5.26 -5.94
C LEU A 76 5.65 -5.21 -6.53
N LYS A 77 5.59 -5.05 -7.86
CA LYS A 77 4.34 -5.00 -8.62
C LYS A 77 3.69 -6.37 -8.80
N SER A 78 4.42 -7.47 -8.61
CA SER A 78 3.88 -8.82 -8.65
C SER A 78 4.86 -9.79 -8.01
N CYS A 79 4.35 -10.77 -7.27
CA CYS A 79 5.11 -11.95 -6.90
C CYS A 79 4.22 -13.15 -7.15
N ALA A 80 4.70 -14.12 -7.91
CA ALA A 80 4.03 -15.40 -8.05
C ALA A 80 4.08 -16.11 -6.69
N ARG A 81 2.97 -16.17 -5.97
CA ARG A 81 2.87 -17.00 -4.77
C ARG A 81 2.56 -18.43 -5.22
N GLN A 82 3.60 -19.22 -5.50
CA GLN A 82 3.45 -20.66 -5.68
C GLN A 82 2.94 -21.26 -4.37
N GLY A 83 1.87 -22.05 -4.45
CA GLY A 83 1.30 -22.70 -3.29
C GLY A 83 2.28 -23.67 -2.64
N SER A 84 2.21 -23.76 -1.32
CA SER A 84 2.91 -24.67 -0.40
C SER A 84 4.33 -24.28 0.03
N LEU A 85 4.49 -24.28 1.36
CA LEU A 85 5.71 -24.36 2.18
C LEU A 85 7.05 -23.81 1.62
N LYS A 86 7.53 -22.75 2.29
CA LYS A 86 8.93 -22.31 2.44
C LYS A 86 9.60 -21.53 1.30
N SER A 87 10.55 -20.69 1.75
CA SER A 87 11.59 -19.91 1.06
C SER A 87 11.18 -18.66 0.27
N TRP A 88 11.50 -17.50 0.86
CA TRP A 88 11.57 -16.20 0.20
C TRP A 88 12.74 -16.21 -0.80
N HIS A 89 12.47 -16.39 -2.08
CA HIS A 89 13.47 -16.10 -3.11
C HIS A 89 13.40 -14.60 -3.44
N ARG A 90 14.45 -13.87 -3.07
CA ARG A 90 14.71 -12.50 -3.52
C ARG A 90 14.91 -12.53 -5.04
N GLU A 91 13.90 -12.11 -5.78
CA GLU A 91 14.07 -11.75 -7.19
C GLU A 91 14.80 -10.40 -7.20
N ARG A 92 16.11 -10.49 -7.45
CA ARG A 92 17.04 -9.37 -7.45
C ARG A 92 16.87 -8.68 -8.80
N LEU A 93 16.13 -7.57 -8.83
CA LEU A 93 16.12 -6.67 -9.98
C LEU A 93 17.29 -5.69 -9.83
N TYR A 94 18.48 -6.13 -10.24
CA TYR A 94 19.57 -5.32 -10.80
C TYR A 94 20.37 -6.19 -11.75
#